data_AF-A0A2G3JGU9-F1
#
_entry.id   AF-A0A2G3JGU9-F1
#
_cell.length_a   1.000
_cell.length_b   1.000
_cell.length_c   1.000
_cell.angle_alpha   90.00
_cell.angle_beta   90.00
_cell.angle_gamma   90.00
#
_symmetry.space_group_name_H-M   'P 1'
#
loop_
_entity.id
_entity.type
_entity.pdbx_description
1 polymer ?
#
loop_
_entity_poly.entity_id
_entity_poly.type
_entity_poly.pdbx_seq_one_letter_code
_entity_poly.pdbx_strand_id
1 'polypeptide(L)'
;MHDIAIDDCDTVFIKYLRHATFSNATQLQLKKLLQRGPDVIHRLLAILLTTLISHSLFAADARPIKWSDLQPDSSSLRATVGNLSPEQKTRLTRAFQQRQQKAIVTAGKFKPSDLSADVNALLNEDFNDMEPLVEKISAYEKRRTSEMQTALNNQTVKLDGYLLPLKQNNKKVTEFILVPVIGACIHVPAPPPNQMIVVQYPKGFPSGNLFAPVTVSGKLQIKSSKSDLALADGSSKVDVGYAMTANEVREYQAPK
;
A
#
# COMPACT_ATOMS: atom_id res chain seq x y z
N MET A 1 24.64 -54.31 24.70
CA MET A 1 23.36 -54.44 23.99
C MET A 1 23.14 -53.14 23.24
N HIS A 2 23.24 -53.22 21.91
CA HIS A 2 23.07 -52.19 20.87
C HIS A 2 24.23 -51.20 20.62
N ASP A 3 25.20 -51.69 19.84
CA ASP A 3 25.85 -50.94 18.77
C ASP A 3 24.81 -50.42 17.78
N ILE A 4 24.88 -49.14 17.42
CA ILE A 4 24.22 -48.58 16.24
C ILE A 4 25.33 -48.08 15.32
N ALA A 5 25.57 -48.84 14.26
CA ALA A 5 26.49 -48.53 13.18
C ALA A 5 26.02 -47.27 12.45
N ILE A 6 26.92 -46.31 12.32
CA ILE A 6 26.82 -45.19 11.38
C ILE A 6 27.29 -45.74 10.04
N ASP A 7 26.36 -46.25 9.25
CA ASP A 7 26.53 -46.53 7.83
C ASP A 7 25.37 -45.85 7.08
N ASP A 8 25.60 -45.45 5.83
CA ASP A 8 24.63 -44.87 4.88
C ASP A 8 24.44 -43.32 4.80
N CYS A 9 25.52 -42.54 4.86
CA CYS A 9 25.52 -41.20 4.22
C CYS A 9 26.19 -41.17 2.84
N ASP A 10 27.17 -42.05 2.58
CA ASP A 10 27.94 -42.04 1.33
C ASP A 10 27.17 -42.63 0.13
N THR A 11 26.23 -43.54 0.37
CA THR A 11 25.51 -44.28 -0.68
C THR A 11 24.45 -43.43 -1.39
N VAL A 12 23.86 -42.44 -0.70
CA VAL A 12 22.78 -41.59 -1.26
C VAL A 12 23.34 -40.51 -2.18
N PHE A 13 24.49 -39.91 -1.84
CA PHE A 13 25.10 -38.83 -2.62
C PHE A 13 25.63 -39.34 -3.98
N ILE A 14 26.17 -40.56 -4.02
CA ILE A 14 26.66 -41.19 -5.26
C ILE A 14 25.51 -41.53 -6.22
N LYS A 15 24.30 -41.80 -5.72
CA LYS A 15 23.13 -42.14 -6.55
C LYS A 15 22.53 -40.92 -7.26
N TYR A 16 22.61 -39.74 -6.65
CA TYR A 16 22.07 -38.50 -7.22
C TYR A 16 22.89 -37.98 -8.42
N LEU A 17 24.20 -38.24 -8.45
CA LEU A 17 25.09 -37.80 -9.53
C LEU A 17 24.98 -38.63 -10.82
N ARG A 18 24.27 -39.78 -10.81
CA ARG A 18 24.12 -40.65 -12.00
C ARG A 18 23.09 -40.16 -13.04
N HIS A 19 22.22 -39.20 -12.69
CA HIS A 19 21.16 -38.72 -13.59
C HIS A 19 21.39 -37.31 -14.16
N ALA A 20 22.49 -36.65 -13.80
CA ALA A 20 22.85 -35.34 -14.34
C ALA A 20 23.84 -35.47 -15.51
N THR A 21 23.46 -34.97 -16.69
CA THR A 21 24.30 -34.95 -17.89
C THR A 21 25.35 -33.85 -17.80
N PHE A 22 26.53 -34.19 -17.30
CA PHE A 22 27.69 -33.30 -17.27
C PHE A 22 28.61 -33.53 -18.46
N SER A 23 29.27 -32.47 -18.95
CA SER A 23 30.32 -32.56 -19.97
C SER A 23 31.48 -33.48 -19.52
N ASN A 24 32.16 -34.13 -20.47
CA ASN A 24 33.31 -35.02 -20.22
C ASN A 24 34.42 -34.33 -19.40
N ALA A 25 34.61 -33.02 -19.59
CA ALA A 25 35.58 -32.23 -18.82
C ALA A 25 35.18 -32.13 -17.34
N THR A 26 33.89 -31.98 -17.05
CA THR A 26 33.33 -31.86 -15.70
C THR A 26 33.38 -33.20 -14.95
N GLN A 27 33.13 -34.31 -15.64
CA GLN A 27 33.25 -35.67 -15.08
C GLN A 27 34.69 -36.00 -14.64
N LEU A 28 35.70 -35.57 -15.42
CA LEU A 28 37.10 -35.79 -15.11
C LEU A 28 37.56 -34.96 -13.89
N GLN A 29 37.08 -33.73 -13.76
CA GLN A 29 37.35 -32.90 -12.58
C GLN A 29 36.70 -33.47 -11.32
N LEU A 30 35.48 -34.00 -11.42
CA LEU A 30 34.78 -34.64 -10.29
C LEU A 30 35.53 -35.90 -9.79
N LYS A 31 36.02 -36.74 -10.71
CA LYS A 31 36.83 -37.92 -10.34
C LYS A 31 38.13 -37.54 -9.64
N LYS A 32 38.82 -36.48 -10.09
CA LYS A 32 40.04 -35.98 -9.42
C LYS A 32 39.76 -35.39 -8.03
N LEU A 33 38.58 -34.81 -7.83
CA LEU A 33 38.14 -34.29 -6.53
C LEU A 33 37.81 -35.41 -5.54
N LEU A 34 37.15 -36.48 -6.00
CA LEU A 34 36.82 -37.66 -5.19
C LEU A 34 38.04 -38.52 -4.81
N GLN A 35 39.16 -38.36 -5.51
CA GLN A 35 40.44 -39.01 -5.17
C GLN A 35 41.23 -38.28 -4.08
N ARG A 36 40.79 -37.10 -3.63
CA ARG A 36 41.43 -36.39 -2.52
C ARG A 36 40.90 -36.91 -1.19
N GLY A 37 41.77 -37.03 -0.19
CA GLY A 37 41.42 -37.57 1.13
C GLY A 37 40.28 -36.81 1.81
N PRO A 38 39.60 -37.43 2.79
CA PRO A 38 38.36 -36.94 3.41
C PRO A 38 38.48 -35.50 3.96
N ASP A 39 39.65 -35.09 4.43
CA ASP A 39 39.92 -33.73 4.91
C ASP A 39 39.77 -32.64 3.83
N VAL A 40 40.14 -32.95 2.58
CA VAL A 40 40.04 -31.99 1.48
C VAL A 40 38.60 -31.84 1.01
N ILE A 41 37.84 -32.94 1.04
CA ILE A 41 36.41 -32.96 0.74
C ILE A 41 35.65 -32.14 1.79
N HIS A 42 35.95 -32.34 3.09
CA HIS A 42 35.33 -31.58 4.18
C HIS A 42 35.65 -30.07 4.09
N ARG A 43 36.89 -29.69 3.77
CA ARG A 43 37.26 -28.28 3.57
C ARG A 43 36.54 -27.66 2.37
N LEU A 44 36.42 -28.37 1.26
CA LEU A 44 35.69 -27.89 0.08
C LEU A 44 34.18 -27.79 0.32
N LEU A 45 33.59 -28.76 1.04
CA LEU A 45 32.18 -28.70 1.48
C LEU A 45 31.94 -27.56 2.46
N ALA A 46 32.85 -27.31 3.41
CA ALA A 46 32.74 -26.18 4.32
C ALA A 46 32.86 -24.82 3.60
N ILE A 47 33.72 -24.72 2.58
CA ILE A 47 33.82 -23.52 1.72
C ILE A 47 32.55 -23.35 0.87
N LEU A 48 32.00 -24.44 0.34
CA LEU A 48 30.73 -24.42 -0.41
C LEU A 48 29.55 -24.04 0.50
N LEU A 49 29.51 -24.55 1.74
CA LEU A 49 28.45 -24.27 2.70
C LEU A 49 28.54 -22.82 3.24
N THR A 50 29.74 -22.30 3.49
CA THR A 50 29.94 -20.89 3.86
C THR A 50 29.64 -19.93 2.72
N THR A 51 29.97 -20.30 1.48
CA THR A 51 29.57 -19.51 0.31
C THR A 51 28.06 -19.58 0.08
N LEU A 52 27.38 -20.72 0.28
CA LEU A 52 25.91 -20.81 0.20
C LEU A 52 25.17 -19.99 1.27
N ILE A 53 25.70 -19.89 2.49
CA ILE A 53 25.11 -19.02 3.55
C ILE A 53 25.30 -17.53 3.22
N SER A 54 26.29 -17.20 2.38
CA SER A 54 26.57 -15.82 1.96
C SER A 54 25.65 -15.33 0.83
N HIS A 55 24.86 -16.22 0.21
CA HIS A 55 23.88 -15.84 -0.79
C HIS A 55 22.58 -15.40 -0.11
N SER A 56 22.50 -14.11 0.19
CA SER A 56 21.27 -13.33 0.00
C SER A 56 20.17 -13.49 1.06
N LEU A 57 20.43 -13.01 2.28
CA LEU A 57 19.39 -12.26 3.01
C LEU A 57 19.25 -10.87 2.38
N PHE A 58 18.83 -10.80 1.11
CA PHE A 58 18.28 -9.54 0.61
C PHE A 58 16.95 -9.36 1.31
N ALA A 59 16.90 -8.46 2.29
CA ALA A 59 15.64 -7.84 2.66
C ALA A 59 15.03 -7.34 1.35
N ALA A 60 13.93 -7.94 0.91
CA ALA A 60 13.27 -7.52 -0.32
C ALA A 60 13.09 -6.00 -0.26
N ASP A 61 13.65 -5.30 -1.24
CA ASP A 61 13.60 -3.84 -1.27
C ASP A 61 12.15 -3.39 -1.12
N ALA A 62 11.93 -2.39 -0.27
CA ALA A 62 10.60 -1.89 0.01
C ALA A 62 9.90 -1.48 -1.29
N ARG A 63 8.78 -2.13 -1.60
CA ARG A 63 8.05 -1.90 -2.86
C ARG A 63 7.61 -0.45 -2.94
N PRO A 64 8.08 0.35 -3.91
CA PRO A 64 7.58 1.71 -4.09
C PRO A 64 6.10 1.65 -4.48
N ILE A 65 5.28 2.43 -3.78
CA ILE A 65 3.85 2.60 -4.07
C ILE A 65 3.49 4.08 -4.08
N LYS A 66 2.34 4.39 -4.69
CA LYS A 66 1.70 5.71 -4.66
C LYS A 66 0.42 5.64 -3.85
N TRP A 67 -0.07 6.80 -3.41
CA TRP A 67 -1.37 6.90 -2.72
C TRP A 67 -2.54 6.34 -3.53
N SER A 68 -2.51 6.47 -4.86
CA SER A 68 -3.50 5.86 -5.74
C SER A 68 -3.53 4.33 -5.68
N ASP A 69 -2.42 3.68 -5.31
CA ASP A 69 -2.32 2.22 -5.22
C ASP A 69 -3.04 1.66 -3.99
N LEU A 70 -3.37 2.52 -3.01
CA LEU A 70 -4.14 2.18 -1.81
C LEU A 70 -5.67 2.20 -2.06
N GLN A 71 -6.10 2.56 -3.27
CA GLN A 71 -7.50 2.64 -3.69
C GLN A 71 -7.79 1.63 -4.81
N PRO A 72 -9.04 1.14 -4.93
CA PRO A 72 -9.45 0.37 -6.09
C PRO A 72 -9.43 1.22 -7.37
N ASP A 73 -8.95 0.64 -8.47
CA ASP A 73 -8.96 1.27 -9.79
C ASP A 73 -10.10 0.72 -10.67
N SER A 74 -10.57 1.52 -11.62
CA SER A 74 -11.53 1.10 -12.65
C SER A 74 -11.17 1.71 -14.00
N SER A 75 -10.30 1.03 -14.75
CA SER A 75 -9.89 1.45 -16.10
C SER A 75 -11.06 1.55 -17.08
N SER A 76 -12.00 0.59 -17.04
CA SER A 76 -13.18 0.59 -17.90
C SER A 76 -14.13 1.77 -17.63
N LEU A 77 -14.31 2.14 -16.36
CA LEU A 77 -15.13 3.29 -16.00
C LEU A 77 -14.46 4.60 -16.41
N ARG A 78 -13.14 4.74 -16.18
CA ARG A 78 -12.38 5.90 -16.66
C ARG A 78 -12.47 6.06 -18.18
N ALA A 79 -12.34 4.97 -18.93
CA ALA A 79 -12.50 5.00 -20.38
C ALA A 79 -13.92 5.41 -20.79
N THR A 80 -14.94 4.86 -20.14
CA THR A 80 -16.36 5.23 -20.38
C THR A 80 -16.57 6.73 -20.19
N VAL A 81 -16.14 7.28 -19.05
CA VAL A 81 -16.31 8.72 -18.74
C VAL A 81 -15.44 9.60 -19.64
N GLY A 82 -14.23 9.15 -19.98
CA GLY A 82 -13.31 9.86 -20.87
C GLY A 82 -13.88 10.08 -22.27
N ASN A 83 -14.58 9.08 -22.79
CA ASN A 83 -15.15 9.06 -24.14
C ASN A 83 -16.48 9.82 -24.28
N LEU A 84 -17.03 10.38 -23.21
CA LEU A 84 -18.25 11.18 -23.29
C LEU A 84 -18.03 12.49 -24.08
N SER A 85 -19.01 12.87 -24.89
CA SER A 85 -19.05 14.19 -25.53
C SER A 85 -19.14 15.31 -24.48
N PRO A 86 -18.81 16.57 -24.83
CA PRO A 86 -19.01 17.71 -23.95
C PRO A 86 -20.45 17.80 -23.41
N GLU A 87 -21.45 17.60 -24.27
CA GLU A 87 -22.87 17.64 -23.91
C GLU A 87 -23.23 16.51 -22.92
N GLN A 88 -22.72 15.29 -23.16
CA GLN A 88 -22.92 14.16 -22.27
C GLN A 88 -22.25 14.39 -20.90
N LYS A 89 -21.06 15.01 -20.87
CA LYS A 89 -20.38 15.38 -19.60
C LYS A 89 -21.21 16.41 -18.83
N THR A 90 -21.74 17.44 -19.50
CA THR A 90 -22.63 18.41 -18.88
C THR A 90 -23.89 17.74 -18.32
N ARG A 91 -24.54 16.87 -19.10
CA ARG A 91 -25.73 16.14 -18.62
C ARG A 91 -25.40 15.21 -17.45
N LEU A 92 -24.26 14.52 -17.48
CA LEU A 92 -23.79 13.69 -16.37
C LEU A 92 -23.61 14.51 -15.08
N THR A 93 -22.94 15.68 -15.17
CA THR A 93 -22.76 16.58 -14.02
C THR A 93 -24.11 17.05 -13.48
N ARG A 94 -25.04 17.44 -14.35
CA ARG A 94 -26.40 17.85 -13.94
C ARG A 94 -27.17 16.70 -13.31
N ALA A 95 -27.04 15.47 -13.81
CA ALA A 95 -27.67 14.29 -13.21
C ALA A 95 -27.16 14.03 -11.78
N PHE A 96 -25.85 14.16 -11.52
CA PHE A 96 -25.30 14.10 -10.16
C PHE A 96 -25.86 15.19 -9.25
N GLN A 97 -25.91 16.42 -9.76
CA GLN A 97 -26.47 17.55 -9.02
C GLN A 97 -27.94 17.29 -8.68
N GLN A 98 -28.73 16.80 -9.63
CA GLN A 98 -30.12 16.44 -9.43
C GLN A 98 -30.26 15.37 -8.34
N ARG A 99 -29.46 14.29 -8.40
CA ARG A 99 -29.47 13.22 -7.40
C ARG A 99 -29.16 13.73 -6.00
N GLN A 100 -28.17 14.61 -5.86
CA GLN A 100 -27.82 15.25 -4.60
C GLN A 100 -28.98 16.11 -4.06
N GLN A 101 -29.57 16.96 -4.91
CA GLN A 101 -30.69 17.82 -4.52
C GLN A 101 -31.94 17.00 -4.15
N LYS A 102 -32.27 15.96 -4.93
CA LYS A 102 -33.35 15.00 -4.60
C LYS A 102 -33.12 14.40 -3.21
N ALA A 103 -31.91 13.93 -2.91
CA ALA A 103 -31.58 13.37 -1.60
C ALA A 103 -31.75 14.39 -0.44
N ILE A 104 -31.37 15.66 -0.66
CA ILE A 104 -31.54 16.73 0.31
C ILE A 104 -33.02 17.04 0.57
N VAL A 105 -33.84 17.13 -0.49
CA VAL A 105 -35.28 17.38 -0.41
C VAL A 105 -36.01 16.22 0.26
N THR A 106 -35.71 14.98 -0.15
CA THR A 106 -36.27 13.76 0.46
C THR A 106 -35.88 13.61 1.93
N ALA A 107 -34.69 14.07 2.33
CA ALA A 107 -34.26 14.11 3.72
C ALA A 107 -35.00 15.18 4.56
N GLY A 108 -35.97 15.91 3.99
CA GLY A 108 -36.80 16.89 4.68
C GLY A 108 -36.06 18.16 5.10
N LYS A 109 -34.85 18.40 4.57
CA LYS A 109 -34.03 19.56 4.93
C LYS A 109 -34.54 20.87 4.33
N PHE A 110 -35.37 20.80 3.29
CA PHE A 110 -36.01 21.93 2.62
C PHE A 110 -37.39 21.51 2.10
N LYS A 111 -38.39 22.41 2.14
CA LYS A 111 -39.69 22.17 1.50
C LYS A 111 -39.61 22.51 0.02
N PRO A 112 -40.44 21.92 -0.85
CA PRO A 112 -40.50 22.28 -2.27
C PRO A 112 -40.75 23.77 -2.53
N SER A 113 -41.45 24.46 -1.61
CA SER A 113 -41.68 25.91 -1.64
C SER A 113 -40.43 26.76 -1.44
N ASP A 114 -39.37 26.19 -0.86
CA ASP A 114 -38.15 26.90 -0.49
C ASP A 114 -37.08 26.80 -1.59
N LEU A 115 -37.37 26.07 -2.68
CA LEU A 115 -36.45 25.81 -3.77
C LEU A 115 -36.48 26.93 -4.81
N SER A 116 -35.32 27.34 -5.29
CA SER A 116 -35.23 28.28 -6.41
C SER A 116 -35.82 27.69 -7.69
N ALA A 117 -36.20 28.56 -8.64
CA ALA A 117 -36.69 28.14 -9.95
C ALA A 117 -35.71 27.19 -10.65
N ASP A 118 -34.41 27.46 -10.57
CA ASP A 118 -33.36 26.64 -11.17
C ASP A 118 -33.26 25.25 -10.54
N VAL A 119 -33.39 25.16 -9.21
CA VAL A 119 -33.39 23.85 -8.52
C VAL A 119 -34.64 23.07 -8.88
N ASN A 120 -35.81 23.72 -8.93
CA ASN A 120 -37.04 23.09 -9.37
C ASN A 120 -36.94 22.60 -10.83
N ALA A 121 -36.38 23.40 -11.74
CA ALA A 121 -36.14 22.99 -13.12
C ALA A 121 -35.20 21.77 -13.19
N LEU A 122 -34.09 21.81 -12.43
CA LEU A 122 -33.15 20.70 -12.35
C LEU A 122 -33.81 19.41 -11.83
N LEU A 123 -34.62 19.49 -10.77
CA LEU A 123 -35.29 18.33 -10.17
C LEU A 123 -36.27 17.63 -11.12
N ASN A 124 -36.82 18.37 -12.09
CA ASN A 124 -37.79 17.89 -13.07
C ASN A 124 -37.17 17.49 -14.43
N GLU A 125 -35.87 17.72 -14.65
CA GLU A 125 -35.17 17.34 -15.88
C GLU A 125 -35.03 15.80 -16.01
N ASP A 126 -35.13 15.28 -17.24
CA ASP A 126 -34.95 13.84 -17.51
C ASP A 126 -33.47 13.48 -17.70
N PHE A 127 -32.99 12.55 -16.86
CA PHE A 127 -31.64 11.99 -16.90
C PHE A 127 -31.64 10.46 -16.92
N ASN A 128 -32.75 9.82 -17.33
CA ASN A 128 -32.86 8.35 -17.36
C ASN A 128 -31.75 7.67 -18.17
N ASP A 129 -31.24 8.33 -19.22
CA ASP A 129 -30.12 7.85 -20.03
C ASP A 129 -28.75 7.97 -19.32
N MET A 130 -28.62 8.85 -18.33
CA MET A 130 -27.42 9.02 -17.51
C MET A 130 -27.46 8.20 -16.22
N GLU A 131 -28.64 7.85 -15.71
CA GLU A 131 -28.81 7.18 -14.42
C GLU A 131 -27.97 5.90 -14.25
N PRO A 132 -27.85 5.01 -15.26
CA PRO A 132 -26.98 3.83 -15.13
C PRO A 132 -25.50 4.20 -14.92
N LEU A 133 -25.03 5.26 -15.57
CA LEU A 133 -23.66 5.73 -15.42
C LEU A 133 -23.45 6.46 -14.09
N VAL A 134 -24.43 7.27 -13.65
CA VAL A 134 -24.45 7.91 -12.32
C VAL A 134 -24.33 6.85 -11.23
N GLU A 135 -25.17 5.81 -11.27
CA GLU A 135 -25.14 4.72 -10.29
C GLU A 135 -23.80 3.98 -10.29
N LYS A 136 -23.25 3.66 -11.48
CA LYS A 136 -21.96 3.00 -11.60
C LYS A 136 -20.81 3.83 -11.01
N ILE A 137 -20.80 5.13 -11.27
CA ILE A 137 -19.79 6.06 -10.72
C ILE A 137 -20.00 6.22 -9.21
N SER A 138 -21.22 6.42 -8.73
CA SER A 138 -21.51 6.52 -7.29
C SER A 138 -21.08 5.27 -6.53
N ALA A 139 -21.36 4.08 -7.07
CA ALA A 139 -20.92 2.82 -6.50
C ALA A 139 -19.38 2.68 -6.52
N TYR A 140 -18.73 3.12 -7.60
CA TYR A 140 -17.27 3.13 -7.68
C TYR A 140 -16.65 4.09 -6.66
N GLU A 141 -17.12 5.33 -6.57
CA GLU A 141 -16.60 6.34 -5.63
C GLU A 141 -16.78 5.88 -4.18
N LYS A 142 -17.93 5.30 -3.84
CA LYS A 142 -18.17 4.71 -2.52
C LYS A 142 -17.09 3.66 -2.19
N ARG A 143 -16.80 2.73 -3.10
CA ARG A 143 -15.73 1.74 -2.91
C ARG A 143 -14.35 2.40 -2.84
N ARG A 144 -14.08 3.34 -3.74
CA ARG A 144 -12.81 4.07 -3.83
C ARG A 144 -12.44 4.78 -2.54
N THR A 145 -13.40 5.26 -1.76
CA THR A 145 -13.16 5.95 -0.49
C THR A 145 -13.29 5.08 0.76
N SER A 146 -13.65 3.79 0.64
CA SER A 146 -13.93 2.92 1.80
C SER A 146 -13.20 1.58 1.76
N GLU A 147 -12.89 1.04 0.59
CA GLU A 147 -12.23 -0.25 0.45
C GLU A 147 -10.71 -0.11 0.60
N MET A 148 -10.13 -1.07 1.33
CA MET A 148 -8.70 -1.19 1.54
C MET A 148 -8.12 -2.15 0.50
N GLN A 149 -6.89 -1.88 0.04
CA GLN A 149 -6.22 -2.72 -0.95
C GLN A 149 -5.58 -3.94 -0.28
N THR A 150 -6.28 -5.07 -0.31
CA THR A 150 -5.87 -6.33 0.36
C THR A 150 -4.53 -6.86 -0.12
N ALA A 151 -4.19 -6.65 -1.40
CA ALA A 151 -2.91 -7.04 -1.98
C ALA A 151 -1.68 -6.36 -1.35
N LEU A 152 -1.89 -5.22 -0.65
CA LEU A 152 -0.84 -4.49 0.05
C LEU A 152 -0.77 -4.82 1.55
N ASN A 153 -1.70 -5.64 2.06
CA ASN A 153 -1.69 -6.04 3.46
C ASN A 153 -0.46 -6.89 3.78
N ASN A 154 0.24 -6.55 4.86
CA ASN A 154 1.50 -7.15 5.32
C ASN A 154 2.69 -7.00 4.35
N GLN A 155 2.59 -6.18 3.29
CA GLN A 155 3.70 -5.92 2.38
C GLN A 155 4.65 -4.87 2.96
N THR A 156 5.95 -5.02 2.69
CA THR A 156 6.93 -3.95 2.96
C THR A 156 6.93 -2.98 1.78
N VAL A 157 6.51 -1.74 2.05
CA VAL A 157 6.30 -0.71 1.03
C VAL A 157 7.13 0.54 1.34
N LYS A 158 7.33 1.36 0.31
CA LYS A 158 7.92 2.69 0.38
C LYS A 158 6.93 3.69 -0.19
N LEU A 159 6.57 4.70 0.59
CA LEU A 159 5.55 5.69 0.25
C LEU A 159 5.99 7.09 0.69
N ASP A 160 5.83 8.04 -0.21
CA ASP A 160 6.04 9.46 0.07
C ASP A 160 4.76 10.09 0.60
N GLY A 161 4.87 11.04 1.53
CA GLY A 161 3.72 11.76 2.05
C GLY A 161 4.11 12.84 3.06
N TYR A 162 3.11 13.34 3.77
CA TYR A 162 3.29 14.37 4.79
C TYR A 162 3.04 13.79 6.18
N LEU A 163 3.95 14.09 7.11
CA LEU A 163 3.92 13.61 8.48
C LEU A 163 3.12 14.56 9.38
N LEU A 164 2.10 14.03 10.05
CA LEU A 164 1.31 14.74 11.07
C LEU A 164 1.55 14.08 12.44
N PRO A 165 2.24 14.74 13.37
CA PRO A 165 2.63 14.13 14.65
C PRO A 165 1.43 13.70 15.50
N LEU A 166 1.51 12.50 16.09
CA LEU A 166 0.58 12.00 17.12
C LEU A 166 1.28 11.88 18.48
N LYS A 167 2.51 11.34 18.50
CA LYS A 167 3.31 11.15 19.71
C LYS A 167 4.75 11.59 19.48
N GLN A 168 5.30 12.27 20.48
CA GLN A 168 6.68 12.71 20.50
C GLN A 168 7.41 12.18 21.74
N ASN A 169 8.70 11.90 21.58
CA ASN A 169 9.63 11.56 22.65
C ASN A 169 10.97 12.23 22.36
N ASN A 170 11.58 12.92 23.35
CA ASN A 170 12.89 13.55 23.23
C ASN A 170 13.08 14.40 21.95
N LYS A 171 12.11 15.27 21.62
CA LYS A 171 12.11 16.09 20.38
C LYS A 171 12.15 15.28 19.08
N LYS A 172 11.62 14.06 19.11
CA LYS A 172 11.42 13.24 17.93
C LYS A 172 9.99 12.74 17.86
N VAL A 173 9.41 12.74 16.67
CA VAL A 173 8.10 12.16 16.41
C VAL A 173 8.25 10.64 16.30
N THR A 174 7.60 9.90 17.19
CA THR A 174 7.66 8.43 17.25
C THR A 174 6.40 7.76 16.73
N GLU A 175 5.30 8.51 16.65
CA GLU A 175 4.03 8.08 16.06
C GLU A 175 3.39 9.26 15.33
N PHE A 176 2.86 9.02 14.14
CA PHE A 176 2.29 10.05 13.29
C PHE A 176 1.28 9.49 12.29
N ILE A 177 0.43 10.35 11.73
CA ILE A 177 -0.37 10.03 10.55
C ILE A 177 0.41 10.47 9.32
N LEU A 178 0.57 9.57 8.35
CA LEU A 178 1.06 9.88 7.02
C LEU A 178 -0.15 10.13 6.09
N VAL A 179 -0.10 11.22 5.32
CA VAL A 179 -1.19 11.66 4.42
C VAL A 179 -0.65 12.09 3.03
N PRO A 180 -1.49 12.10 1.98
CA PRO A 180 -1.06 12.43 0.61
C PRO A 180 -0.77 13.90 0.34
N VAL A 181 -1.39 14.83 1.08
CA VAL A 181 -1.38 16.26 0.76
C VAL A 181 -1.17 17.14 2.00
N ILE A 182 -0.51 18.27 1.81
CA ILE A 182 -0.37 19.31 2.85
C ILE A 182 -1.76 19.83 3.22
N GLY A 183 -1.96 20.11 4.49
CA GLY A 183 -3.23 20.66 4.97
C GLY A 183 -4.38 19.66 4.97
N ALA A 184 -4.08 18.36 4.82
CA ALA A 184 -5.02 17.34 5.20
C ALA A 184 -5.47 17.55 6.65
N CYS A 185 -6.76 17.31 6.90
CA CYS A 185 -7.40 17.36 8.20
C CYS A 185 -7.60 18.76 8.81
N ILE A 186 -6.90 19.82 8.38
CA ILE A 186 -7.16 21.21 8.81
C ILE A 186 -8.31 21.90 8.05
N HIS A 187 -8.71 21.35 6.89
CA HIS A 187 -9.87 21.80 6.13
C HIS A 187 -10.75 20.58 5.81
N VAL A 188 -12.06 20.75 5.87
CA VAL A 188 -13.01 19.68 5.58
C VAL A 188 -13.16 19.44 4.07
N PRO A 189 -13.40 18.19 3.65
CA PRO A 189 -13.36 16.97 4.46
C PRO A 189 -11.93 16.42 4.64
N ALA A 190 -11.69 15.73 5.76
CA ALA A 190 -10.48 14.94 5.94
C ALA A 190 -10.33 13.88 4.83
N PRO A 191 -9.10 13.42 4.50
CA PRO A 191 -8.93 12.33 3.56
C PRO A 191 -9.74 11.08 3.98
N PRO A 192 -10.14 10.22 3.04
CA PRO A 192 -10.83 8.98 3.38
C PRO A 192 -9.89 8.06 4.19
N PRO A 193 -10.43 7.12 4.99
CA PRO A 193 -9.62 6.23 5.83
C PRO A 193 -8.56 5.43 5.05
N ASN A 194 -8.83 5.09 3.78
CA ASN A 194 -7.90 4.39 2.90
C ASN A 194 -6.83 5.29 2.27
N GLN A 195 -6.72 6.55 2.71
CA GLN A 195 -5.70 7.52 2.33
C GLN A 195 -4.99 8.10 3.55
N MET A 196 -5.01 7.37 4.68
CA MET A 196 -4.31 7.74 5.90
C MET A 196 -3.63 6.50 6.48
N ILE A 197 -2.44 6.69 7.06
CA ILE A 197 -1.67 5.61 7.66
C ILE A 197 -1.17 6.05 9.03
N VAL A 198 -1.51 5.34 10.10
CA VAL A 198 -0.84 5.51 11.40
C VAL A 198 0.52 4.82 11.33
N VAL A 199 1.59 5.60 11.44
CA VAL A 199 2.97 5.11 11.36
C VAL A 199 3.60 5.12 12.75
N GLN A 200 4.19 4.00 13.12
CA GLN A 200 5.00 3.84 14.33
C GLN A 200 6.48 3.76 13.94
N TYR A 201 7.29 4.64 14.52
CA TYR A 201 8.73 4.72 14.27
C TYR A 201 9.51 4.99 15.57
N PRO A 202 9.85 3.94 16.35
CA PRO A 202 10.49 4.10 17.66
C PRO A 202 11.84 4.84 17.63
N LYS A 203 12.59 4.76 16.52
CA LYS A 203 13.86 5.51 16.33
C LYS A 203 13.64 7.04 16.34
N GLY A 204 12.42 7.46 16.01
CA GLY A 204 11.97 8.84 16.00
C GLY A 204 12.48 9.63 14.79
N PHE A 205 11.61 10.44 14.21
CA PHE A 205 11.97 11.43 13.19
C PHE A 205 12.17 12.81 13.87
N PRO A 206 13.22 13.59 13.55
CA PRO A 206 13.43 14.90 14.17
C PRO A 206 12.15 15.76 14.16
N SER A 207 11.77 16.31 15.32
CA SER A 207 10.61 17.18 15.40
C SER A 207 10.90 18.48 14.65
N GLY A 208 10.37 18.60 13.43
CA GLY A 208 10.41 19.81 12.62
C GLY A 208 9.03 20.48 12.52
N ASN A 209 8.79 21.16 11.40
CA ASN A 209 7.49 21.73 11.08
C ASN A 209 6.41 20.63 11.03
N LEU A 210 5.19 21.00 11.44
CA LEU A 210 4.00 20.21 11.10
C LEU A 210 3.95 20.02 9.57
N PHE A 211 3.54 18.86 9.09
CA PHE A 211 3.49 18.52 7.66
C PHE A 211 4.86 18.39 6.98
N ALA A 212 5.86 17.84 7.67
CA ALA A 212 7.14 17.53 7.04
C ALA A 212 6.95 16.52 5.88
N PRO A 213 7.45 16.80 4.65
CA PRO A 213 7.43 15.84 3.57
C PRO A 213 8.48 14.75 3.83
N VAL A 214 8.04 13.50 3.84
CA VAL A 214 8.86 12.35 4.19
C VAL A 214 8.67 11.20 3.21
N THR A 215 9.72 10.40 3.06
CA THR A 215 9.62 9.04 2.50
C THR A 215 9.64 8.05 3.66
N VAL A 216 8.62 7.19 3.74
CA VAL A 216 8.50 6.16 4.78
C VAL A 216 8.63 4.79 4.13
N SER A 217 9.50 3.94 4.68
CA SER A 217 9.58 2.52 4.32
C SER A 217 9.24 1.65 5.51
N GLY A 218 8.32 0.70 5.35
CA GLY A 218 7.84 -0.11 6.47
C GLY A 218 6.84 -1.19 6.07
N LYS A 219 6.46 -2.03 7.03
CA LYS A 219 5.41 -3.05 6.83
C LYS A 219 4.04 -2.40 6.96
N LEU A 220 3.29 -2.37 5.86
CA LEU A 220 1.93 -1.86 5.81
C LEU A 220 0.93 -2.93 6.25
N GLN A 221 -0.07 -2.54 7.03
CA GLN A 221 -1.14 -3.42 7.49
C GLN A 221 -2.48 -2.73 7.34
N ILE A 222 -3.51 -3.49 6.95
CA ILE A 222 -4.89 -3.04 7.02
C ILE A 222 -5.32 -3.16 8.48
N LYS A 223 -5.55 -2.02 9.13
CA LYS A 223 -5.95 -1.94 10.52
C LYS A 223 -6.72 -0.65 10.74
N SER A 224 -8.02 -0.79 10.94
CA SER A 224 -8.88 0.35 11.26
C SER A 224 -8.59 0.85 12.68
N SER A 225 -8.40 2.16 12.82
CA SER A 225 -8.22 2.82 14.11
C SER A 225 -8.84 4.21 14.09
N LYS A 226 -9.16 4.73 15.27
CA LYS A 226 -9.46 6.15 15.49
C LYS A 226 -8.22 6.81 16.06
N SER A 227 -7.87 7.97 15.52
CA SER A 227 -6.72 8.74 16.00
C SER A 227 -7.16 10.15 16.36
N ASP A 228 -6.75 10.60 17.54
CA ASP A 228 -6.92 11.99 17.98
C ASP A 228 -5.81 12.83 17.35
N LEU A 229 -6.18 13.61 16.34
CA LEU A 229 -5.26 14.49 15.62
C LEU A 229 -5.36 15.89 16.21
N ALA A 230 -4.27 16.37 16.79
CA ALA A 230 -4.15 17.76 17.21
C ALA A 230 -3.87 18.64 15.99
N LEU A 231 -4.74 19.61 15.76
CA LEU A 231 -4.73 20.53 14.63
C LEU A 231 -4.73 21.98 15.13
N ALA A 232 -4.51 22.93 14.21
CA ALA A 232 -4.46 24.34 14.56
C ALA A 232 -5.81 24.89 15.06
N ASP A 233 -6.93 24.28 14.65
CA ASP A 233 -8.31 24.65 14.99
C ASP A 233 -8.92 23.81 16.11
N GLY A 234 -8.16 22.88 16.71
CA GLY A 234 -8.61 22.02 17.79
C GLY A 234 -8.15 20.58 17.64
N SER A 235 -8.84 19.64 18.27
CA SER A 235 -8.61 18.21 18.08
C SER A 235 -9.74 17.58 17.26
N SER A 236 -9.39 16.75 16.29
CA SER A 236 -10.35 16.01 15.48
C SER A 236 -10.08 14.51 15.57
N LYS A 237 -11.14 13.72 15.74
CA LYS A 237 -11.08 12.26 15.62
C LYS A 237 -11.20 11.87 14.15
N VAL A 238 -10.16 11.24 13.63
CA VAL A 238 -10.14 10.72 12.25
C VAL A 238 -10.13 9.20 12.24
N ASP A 239 -10.92 8.62 11.33
CA ASP A 239 -10.91 7.18 11.06
C ASP A 239 -9.78 6.87 10.08
N VAL A 240 -8.83 6.01 10.47
CA VAL A 240 -7.66 5.62 9.67
C VAL A 240 -7.76 4.14 9.33
N GLY A 241 -7.50 3.77 8.07
CA GLY A 241 -7.65 2.40 7.58
C GLY A 241 -6.37 1.55 7.59
N TYR A 242 -5.20 2.20 7.61
CA TYR A 242 -3.91 1.53 7.56
C TYR A 242 -3.03 1.85 8.77
N ALA A 243 -2.20 0.89 9.14
CA ALA A 243 -1.10 1.06 10.08
C ALA A 243 0.22 0.66 9.43
N MET A 244 1.33 1.26 9.85
CA MET A 244 2.66 0.90 9.38
C MET A 244 3.67 0.87 10.52
N THR A 245 4.43 -0.22 10.61
CA THR A 245 5.67 -0.27 11.39
C THR A 245 6.82 0.15 10.47
N ALA A 246 7.38 1.34 10.71
CA ALA A 246 8.42 1.89 9.85
C ALA A 246 9.81 1.34 10.19
N ASN A 247 10.52 0.92 9.15
CA ASN A 247 11.93 0.53 9.22
C ASN A 247 12.83 1.77 9.04
N GLU A 248 12.39 2.69 8.19
CA GLU A 248 13.05 3.95 7.84
C GLU A 248 12.02 5.07 7.65
N VAL A 249 12.36 6.26 8.14
CA VAL A 249 11.70 7.53 7.82
C VAL A 249 12.81 8.52 7.47
N ARG A 250 12.72 9.13 6.30
CA ARG A 250 13.70 10.13 5.83
C ARG A 250 13.00 11.33 5.23
N GLU A 251 13.70 12.46 5.16
CA GLU A 251 13.22 13.62 4.43
C GLU A 251 12.97 13.27 2.96
N TYR A 252 11.87 13.77 2.42
CA TYR A 252 11.56 13.60 1.01
C TYR A 252 12.62 14.29 0.15
N GLN A 253 13.07 13.61 -0.89
CA GLN A 253 13.96 14.16 -1.91
C GLN A 253 13.25 14.08 -3.25
N ALA A 254 13.04 15.24 -3.89
CA ALA A 254 12.51 15.27 -5.24
C ALA A 254 13.45 14.51 -6.19
N PRO A 255 12.92 13.74 -7.16
CA PRO A 255 13.72 13.19 -8.24
C PRO A 255 14.53 14.32 -8.91
N LYS A 256 15.81 14.07 -9.18
CA LYS A 256 16.66 14.99 -9.96
C LYS A 256 16.28 14.99 -11.43
#